data_AF-A0A819CC41-F1
#
_entry.id   AF-A0A819CC41-F1
#
_cell.length_a   1.000
_cell.length_b   1.000
_cell.length_c   1.000
_cell.angle_alpha   90.00
_cell.angle_beta   90.00
_cell.angle_gamma   90.00
#
_symmetry.space_group_name_H-M   'P 1'
#
loop_
_entity.id
_entity.type
_entity.pdbx_description
1 polymer ?
#
loop_
_entity_poly.entity_id
_entity_poly.type
_entity_poly.pdbx_seq_one_letter_code
_entity_poly.pdbx_strand_id
1 'polypeptide(L)'
;MTNKTHYEQLEVPAAFVCAQQDDQFTDALRTEAEQILAHKAEILSKFLLMEGTVHGFASRLDPDNPTIMNAYNQANDFIAEWAKAYL
;
A
#
# COMPACT_ATOMS: atom_id res chain seq x y z
N MET A 1 -25.64 6.33 -15.73
CA MET A 1 -24.25 6.71 -15.37
C MET A 1 -23.53 5.42 -15.07
N THR A 2 -22.48 5.08 -15.80
CA THR A 2 -21.82 3.78 -15.72
C THR A 2 -21.22 3.56 -14.32
N ASN A 3 -21.74 2.55 -13.61
CA ASN A 3 -21.16 1.94 -12.40
C ASN A 3 -19.82 1.27 -12.75
N LYS A 4 -18.83 2.05 -13.18
CA LYS A 4 -17.46 1.57 -13.19
C LYS A 4 -16.97 1.60 -11.75
N THR A 5 -16.55 0.45 -11.23
CA THR A 5 -15.89 0.40 -9.93
C THR A 5 -14.63 1.27 -10.00
N HIS A 6 -14.34 2.05 -8.94
CA HIS A 6 -13.31 3.10 -9.03
C HIS A 6 -11.92 2.59 -9.44
N TYR A 7 -11.59 1.32 -9.19
CA TYR A 7 -10.32 0.71 -9.61
C TYR A 7 -10.20 0.51 -11.14
N GLU A 8 -11.31 0.45 -11.88
CA GLU A 8 -11.31 0.40 -13.34
C GLU A 8 -10.77 1.69 -13.97
N GLN A 9 -10.81 2.81 -13.22
CA GLN A 9 -10.32 4.12 -13.65
C GLN A 9 -8.85 4.35 -13.31
N LEU A 10 -8.19 3.42 -12.62
CA LEU A 10 -6.76 3.50 -12.43
C LEU A 10 -6.10 3.43 -13.82
N GLU A 11 -5.19 4.36 -14.14
CA GLU A 11 -4.52 4.44 -15.46
C GLU A 11 -2.99 4.54 -15.33
N VAL A 12 -2.49 4.62 -14.09
CA VAL A 12 -1.07 4.81 -13.77
C VAL A 12 -0.59 3.73 -12.81
N PRO A 13 0.72 3.47 -12.75
CA PRO A 13 1.28 2.57 -11.75
C PRO A 13 0.87 2.98 -10.33
N ALA A 14 0.46 1.99 -9.52
CA ALA A 14 -0.02 2.23 -8.16
C ALA A 14 0.80 1.45 -7.14
N ALA A 15 1.20 2.13 -6.07
CA ALA A 15 1.87 1.53 -4.92
C ALA A 15 0.99 1.66 -3.67
N PHE A 16 0.92 0.59 -2.90
CA PHE A 16 0.19 0.52 -1.64
C PHE A 16 1.15 0.08 -0.54
N VAL A 17 1.24 0.88 0.53
CA VAL A 17 1.95 0.50 1.75
C VAL A 17 0.91 0.15 2.80
N CYS A 18 0.94 -1.09 3.25
CA CYS A 18 -0.09 -1.68 4.10
C CYS A 18 0.49 -1.99 5.46
N ALA A 19 -0.24 -1.65 6.53
CA ALA A 19 0.09 -2.16 7.85
C ALA A 19 -0.27 -3.65 7.95
N GLN A 20 0.46 -4.40 8.78
CA GLN A 20 0.14 -5.82 9.01
C GLN A 20 -1.19 -5.97 9.75
N GLN A 21 -1.41 -5.16 10.77
CA GLN A 21 -2.59 -5.21 11.63
C GLN A 21 -3.43 -3.94 11.40
N ASP A 22 -4.31 -4.00 10.42
CA ASP A 22 -5.20 -2.89 10.08
C ASP A 22 -6.67 -3.36 10.09
N ASP A 23 -7.43 -2.88 11.07
CA ASP A 23 -8.85 -3.22 11.22
C ASP A 23 -9.72 -2.62 10.09
N GLN A 24 -9.23 -1.60 9.39
CA GLN A 24 -9.91 -0.98 8.26
C GLN A 24 -9.52 -1.62 6.92
N PHE A 25 -8.26 -2.03 6.79
CA PHE A 25 -7.73 -2.70 5.60
C PHE A 25 -7.15 -4.06 5.94
N THR A 26 -8.07 -4.98 6.28
CA THR A 26 -7.73 -6.34 6.73
C THR A 26 -7.01 -7.14 5.65
N ASP A 27 -6.36 -8.24 6.04
CA ASP A 27 -5.73 -9.18 5.11
C ASP A 27 -6.67 -9.71 4.03
N ALA A 28 -7.95 -9.92 4.37
CA ALA A 28 -8.96 -10.35 3.41
C ALA A 28 -9.21 -9.28 2.33
N LEU A 29 -9.36 -8.01 2.74
CA LEU A 29 -9.55 -6.88 1.83
C LEU A 29 -8.29 -6.61 0.99
N ARG A 30 -7.09 -6.73 1.59
CA ARG A 30 -5.83 -6.62 0.86
C ARG A 30 -5.70 -7.71 -0.21
N THR A 31 -6.00 -8.96 0.14
CA THR A 31 -5.97 -10.08 -0.81
C THR A 31 -6.95 -9.87 -1.95
N GLU A 32 -8.17 -9.41 -1.65
CA GLU A 32 -9.16 -9.06 -2.67
C GLU A 32 -8.66 -7.93 -3.60
N ALA A 33 -8.07 -6.87 -3.03
CA ALA A 33 -7.51 -5.76 -3.80
C ALA A 33 -6.33 -6.19 -4.70
N GLU A 34 -5.41 -7.02 -4.18
CA GLU A 34 -4.30 -7.61 -4.93
C GLU A 34 -4.84 -8.43 -6.12
N GLN A 35 -5.87 -9.24 -5.90
CA GLN A 35 -6.53 -10.01 -6.96
C GLN A 35 -7.17 -9.10 -8.00
N ILE A 36 -7.95 -8.09 -7.59
CA ILE A 36 -8.60 -7.15 -8.50
C ILE A 36 -7.57 -6.47 -9.42
N LEU A 37 -6.45 -6.00 -8.87
CA LEU A 37 -5.42 -5.32 -9.65
C LEU A 37 -4.58 -6.28 -10.49
N ALA A 38 -4.36 -7.52 -10.04
CA ALA A 38 -3.68 -8.55 -10.83
C ALA A 38 -4.44 -8.92 -12.12
N HIS A 39 -5.77 -8.80 -12.13
CA HIS A 39 -6.58 -9.00 -13.34
C HIS A 39 -6.43 -7.86 -14.37
N LYS A 40 -5.82 -6.73 -13.98
CA LYS A 40 -5.60 -5.57 -14.84
C LYS A 40 -4.15 -5.53 -15.31
N ALA A 41 -3.81 -6.45 -16.22
CA ALA A 41 -2.44 -6.71 -16.68
C ALA A 41 -1.67 -5.47 -17.21
N GLU A 42 -2.39 -4.44 -17.66
CA GLU A 42 -1.79 -3.20 -18.16
C GLU A 42 -1.37 -2.21 -17.05
N ILE A 43 -1.73 -2.47 -15.79
CA ILE A 43 -1.38 -1.61 -14.65
C ILE A 43 -0.38 -2.30 -13.76
N LEU A 44 0.78 -1.65 -13.62
CA LEU A 44 1.75 -2.06 -12.62
C LEU A 44 1.26 -1.66 -11.22
N SER A 45 0.85 -2.64 -10.42
CA SER A 45 0.50 -2.44 -9.01
C SER A 45 1.47 -3.15 -8.08
N LYS A 46 1.84 -2.53 -6.96
CA LYS A 46 2.65 -3.17 -5.92
C LYS A 46 2.10 -2.91 -4.52
N PHE A 47 2.01 -3.97 -3.73
CA PHE A 47 1.64 -3.93 -2.33
C PHE A 47 2.88 -4.25 -1.48
N LEU A 48 3.14 -3.43 -0.47
CA LEU A 48 4.21 -3.63 0.50
C LEU A 48 3.59 -3.77 1.89
N LEU A 49 3.67 -4.97 2.46
CA LEU A 49 3.20 -5.26 3.81
C LEU A 49 4.28 -4.94 4.83
N MET A 50 3.95 -4.08 5.80
CA MET A 50 4.85 -3.66 6.85
C MET A 50 4.63 -4.49 8.11
N GLU A 51 5.44 -5.53 8.28
CA GLU A 51 5.40 -6.44 9.44
C GLU A 51 5.51 -5.70 10.77
N GLY A 52 4.72 -6.10 11.77
CA GLY A 52 4.74 -5.52 13.11
C GLY A 52 4.13 -4.12 13.22
N THR A 53 3.42 -3.65 12.20
CA THR A 53 2.78 -2.33 12.19
C THR A 53 1.26 -2.40 12.31
N VAL A 54 0.68 -1.32 12.81
CA VAL A 54 -0.76 -1.07 12.86
C VAL A 54 -1.14 0.13 12.00
N HIS A 55 -2.44 0.32 11.79
CA HIS A 55 -2.98 1.50 11.09
C HIS A 55 -2.35 2.80 11.60
N GLY A 56 -1.87 3.62 10.65
CA GLY A 56 -1.27 4.92 10.94
C GLY A 56 0.21 4.89 11.35
N PHE A 57 0.92 3.76 11.27
CA PHE A 57 2.36 3.67 11.61
C PHE A 57 3.21 4.73 10.88
N ALA A 58 2.83 5.10 9.66
CA ALA A 58 3.55 6.07 8.86
C ALA A 58 3.37 7.53 9.31
N SER A 59 2.34 7.81 10.13
CA SER A 59 2.00 9.18 10.59
C SER A 59 2.09 9.31 12.11
N ARG A 60 1.78 8.25 12.84
CA ARG A 60 1.80 8.15 14.31
C ARG A 60 3.07 7.43 14.77
N LEU A 61 4.19 7.86 14.21
CA LEU A 61 5.53 7.36 14.49
C LEU A 61 5.76 7.16 16.00
N ASP A 62 6.43 6.06 16.33
CA ASP A 62 6.95 5.80 17.67
C ASP A 62 8.49 5.68 17.59
N PRO A 63 9.22 6.78 17.88
CA PRO A 63 10.68 6.81 17.76
C PRO A 63 11.42 5.81 18.64
N ASP A 64 10.81 5.40 19.75
CA ASP A 64 11.40 4.46 20.71
C ASP A 64 11.15 2.99 20.29
N ASN A 65 10.29 2.77 19.29
CA ASN A 65 10.00 1.46 18.75
C ASN A 65 10.78 1.22 17.44
N PRO A 66 11.86 0.42 17.47
CA PRO A 66 12.70 0.20 16.30
C PRO A 66 11.96 -0.50 15.15
N THR A 67 10.93 -1.31 15.44
CA THR A 67 10.10 -1.95 14.41
C THR A 67 9.31 -0.90 13.64
N ILE A 68 8.66 0.03 14.35
CA ILE A 68 7.87 1.10 13.72
C ILE A 68 8.78 2.06 12.95
N MET A 69 9.93 2.44 13.51
CA MET A 69 10.89 3.32 12.83
C MET A 69 11.47 2.69 11.56
N ASN A 70 11.82 1.41 11.61
CA ASN A 70 12.30 0.68 10.45
C ASN A 70 11.21 0.59 9.38
N ALA A 71 9.97 0.29 9.78
CA ALA A 71 8.84 0.24 8.86
C ALA A 71 8.56 1.61 8.20
N TYR A 72 8.58 2.69 8.97
CA TYR A 72 8.42 4.04 8.44
C TYR A 72 9.50 4.40 7.41
N ASN A 73 10.77 4.13 7.73
CA ASN A 73 11.86 4.43 6.82
C ASN A 73 11.75 3.62 5.52
N GLN A 74 11.50 2.31 5.62
CA GLN A 74 11.28 1.46 4.45
C GLN A 74 10.08 1.90 3.60
N ALA A 75 8.98 2.31 4.23
CA ALA A 75 7.81 2.83 3.53
C ALA A 75 8.14 4.11 2.75
N ASN A 76 8.89 5.04 3.36
CA ASN A 76 9.30 6.27 2.69
C ASN A 76 10.29 6.02 1.56
N ASP A 77 11.30 5.18 1.77
CA ASP A 77 12.26 4.82 0.74
C ASP A 77 11.55 4.16 -0.44
N PHE A 78 10.65 3.22 -0.17
CA PHE A 78 9.86 2.56 -1.19
C PHE A 78 9.02 3.54 -2.01
N ILE A 79 8.27 4.45 -1.36
CA ILE A 79 7.43 5.42 -2.06
C ILE A 79 8.28 6.43 -2.83
N ALA A 80 9.42 6.88 -2.28
CA ALA A 80 10.32 7.79 -2.96
C ALA A 80 10.90 7.16 -4.24
N GLU A 81 11.35 5.90 -4.17
CA GLU A 81 11.85 5.19 -5.35
C GLU A 81 10.74 4.88 -6.35
N TRP A 82 9.54 4.53 -5.89
CA TRP A 82 8.38 4.34 -6.78
C TRP A 82 8.01 5.62 -7.53
N ALA A 83 7.95 6.75 -6.82
CA ALA A 83 7.66 8.05 -7.40
C ALA A 83 8.71 8.42 -8.46
N LYS A 84 10.01 8.26 -8.17
CA LYS A 84 11.08 8.53 -9.15
C LYS A 84 10.95 7.67 -10.42
N ALA A 85 10.43 6.45 -10.30
CA ALA A 85 10.32 5.53 -11.42
C ALA A 85 9.06 5.76 -12.28
N TYR A 86 7.98 6.27 -11.70
CA TYR A 86 6.65 6.22 -12.33
C TYR A 86 5.81 7.51 -12.24
N LEU A 87 6.29 8.56 -11.56
CA LEU A 87 5.65 9.89 -11.48
C LEU A 87 6.58 10.98 -12.03
#